data_AF-A0A929DMF2-F1
#
_entry.id   AF-A0A929DMF2-F1
#
_cell.length_a   1.000
_cell.length_b   1.000
_cell.length_c   1.000
_cell.angle_alpha   90.00
_cell.angle_beta   90.00
_cell.angle_gamma   90.00
#
_symmetry.space_group_name_H-M   'P 1'
#
loop_
_entity.id
_entity.type
_entity.pdbx_description
1 polymer ?
#
loop_
_entity_poly.entity_id
_entity_poly.type
_entity_poly.pdbx_seq_one_letter_code
_entity_poly.pdbx_strand_id
1 'polypeptide(L)'
;TSSGTFFPNAIYANVGRRLMGESIYHEFNMLTEIAGGLSVTLPFEEEFINPETKPYMDKYIVRNAKISPEDSHRIWRFVENVAASPMTAWYLIAGVHGGGSPIMETIALNIGYDYEARKKVARYLSGIDEELDQTKDLERGPTFGCNLMREEEPPDE
;
A
#
# COMPACT_ATOMS: atom_id res chain seq x y z
N THR A 1 -5.54 -8.72 -24.41
CA THR A 1 -5.83 -10.13 -24.78
C THR A 1 -6.44 -10.18 -26.16
N SER A 2 -6.67 -11.37 -26.72
CA SER A 2 -7.38 -11.53 -28.00
C SER A 2 -8.79 -10.92 -28.00
N SER A 3 -9.40 -10.73 -26.82
CA SER A 3 -10.70 -10.06 -26.63
C SER A 3 -10.61 -8.53 -26.55
N GLY A 4 -9.42 -7.92 -26.68
CA GLY A 4 -9.21 -6.48 -26.47
C GLY A 4 -9.17 -6.04 -25.00
N THR A 5 -9.36 -6.96 -24.05
CA THR A 5 -9.30 -6.67 -22.61
C THR A 5 -7.86 -6.50 -22.15
N PHE A 6 -7.61 -5.48 -21.33
CA PHE A 6 -6.32 -5.27 -20.68
C PHE A 6 -6.29 -5.95 -19.32
N PHE A 7 -5.16 -6.58 -19.00
CA PHE A 7 -4.91 -7.15 -17.68
C PHE A 7 -3.71 -6.43 -17.05
N PRO A 8 -3.76 -6.14 -15.73
CA PRO A 8 -2.60 -5.59 -15.05
C PRO A 8 -1.46 -6.60 -15.04
N ASN A 9 -0.23 -6.11 -14.89
CA ASN A 9 0.92 -6.97 -14.69
C ASN A 9 0.75 -7.77 -13.39
N ALA A 10 0.69 -9.09 -13.50
CA ALA A 10 0.42 -9.98 -12.38
C ALA A 10 1.47 -9.87 -11.26
N ILE A 11 2.75 -9.67 -11.61
CA ILE A 11 3.81 -9.53 -10.59
C ILE A 11 3.57 -8.28 -9.75
N TYR A 12 3.37 -7.12 -10.40
CA TYR A 12 3.15 -5.88 -9.67
C TYR A 12 1.84 -5.88 -8.86
N ALA A 13 0.78 -6.47 -9.39
CA ALA A 13 -0.47 -6.62 -8.66
C ALA A 13 -0.29 -7.45 -7.38
N ASN A 14 0.39 -8.61 -7.47
CA ASN A 14 0.63 -9.48 -6.32
C ASN A 14 1.61 -8.85 -5.32
N VAL A 15 2.64 -8.13 -5.79
CA VAL A 15 3.57 -7.38 -4.91
C VAL A 15 2.82 -6.32 -4.12
N GLY A 16 1.99 -5.50 -4.79
CA GLY A 16 1.22 -4.44 -4.13
C GLY A 16 0.26 -4.98 -3.09
N ARG A 17 -0.49 -6.05 -3.43
CA ARG A 17 -1.37 -6.72 -2.45
C ARG A 17 -0.55 -7.26 -1.29
N ARG A 18 0.58 -7.96 -1.55
CA ARG A 18 1.48 -8.49 -0.51
C ARG A 18 1.94 -7.43 0.46
N LEU A 19 2.39 -6.30 -0.05
CA LEU A 19 2.80 -5.18 0.78
C LEU A 19 1.65 -4.69 1.67
N MET A 20 0.44 -4.51 1.12
CA MET A 20 -0.73 -4.09 1.89
C MET A 20 -1.02 -5.05 3.05
N GLY A 21 -1.10 -6.36 2.78
CA GLY A 21 -1.46 -7.33 3.81
C GLY A 21 -0.39 -7.55 4.89
N GLU A 22 0.86 -7.16 4.62
CA GLU A 22 1.93 -7.17 5.63
C GLU A 22 2.03 -5.84 6.40
N SER A 23 1.65 -4.72 5.78
CA SER A 23 1.92 -3.38 6.32
C SER A 23 0.73 -2.77 7.06
N ILE A 24 -0.51 -3.18 6.77
CA ILE A 24 -1.71 -2.48 7.24
C ILE A 24 -1.78 -2.32 8.77
N TYR A 25 -1.40 -3.34 9.54
CA TYR A 25 -1.36 -3.24 11.00
C TYR A 25 -0.25 -2.30 11.48
N HIS A 26 0.88 -2.26 10.78
CA HIS A 26 1.97 -1.34 11.10
C HIS A 26 1.57 0.13 10.77
N GLU A 27 0.85 0.36 9.68
CA GLU A 27 0.30 1.67 9.33
C GLU A 27 -0.66 2.20 10.41
N PHE A 28 -1.56 1.34 10.90
CA PHE A 28 -2.47 1.71 11.99
C PHE A 28 -1.76 1.86 13.34
N ASN A 29 -0.67 1.11 13.57
CA ASN A 29 0.19 1.33 14.72
C ASN A 29 0.83 2.73 14.68
N MET A 30 1.39 3.13 13.52
CA MET A 30 1.93 4.49 13.34
C MET A 30 0.86 5.56 13.55
N LEU A 31 -0.36 5.35 13.02
CA LEU A 31 -1.47 6.27 13.25
C LEU A 31 -1.77 6.42 14.74
N THR A 32 -1.83 5.32 15.48
CA THR A 32 -2.12 5.32 16.93
C THR A 32 -1.00 6.01 17.72
N GLU A 33 0.26 5.76 17.36
CA GLU A 33 1.42 6.40 17.98
C GLU A 33 1.41 7.92 17.81
N ILE A 34 1.11 8.41 16.59
CA ILE A 34 1.05 9.84 16.28
C ILE A 34 -0.18 10.51 16.90
N ALA A 35 -1.34 9.85 16.83
CA ALA A 35 -2.60 10.38 17.35
C ALA A 35 -2.61 10.47 18.88
N GLY A 36 -1.93 9.54 19.55
CA GLY A 36 -2.04 9.37 20.99
C GLY A 36 -3.47 8.98 21.42
N GLY A 37 -3.77 9.12 22.71
CA GLY A 37 -5.01 8.60 23.29
C GLY A 37 -6.29 9.37 22.90
N LEU A 38 -6.19 10.55 22.28
CA LEU A 38 -7.36 11.39 22.03
C LEU A 38 -8.36 10.74 21.07
N SER A 39 -7.89 9.88 20.16
CA SER A 39 -8.76 9.13 19.23
C SER A 39 -9.74 8.17 19.92
N VAL A 40 -9.51 7.82 21.19
CA VAL A 40 -10.39 6.95 21.99
C VAL A 40 -10.93 7.64 23.26
N THR A 41 -10.57 8.91 23.47
CA THR A 41 -11.04 9.71 24.61
C THR A 41 -11.61 11.06 24.17
N LEU A 42 -11.93 11.22 22.88
CA LEU A 42 -12.58 12.42 22.38
C LEU A 42 -13.97 12.51 23.04
N PRO A 43 -14.35 13.65 23.64
CA PRO A 43 -15.68 13.81 24.21
C PRO A 43 -16.77 13.58 23.17
N PHE A 44 -17.98 13.24 23.62
CA PHE A 44 -19.11 13.08 22.71
C PHE A 44 -19.45 14.39 21.98
N GLU A 45 -20.13 14.29 20.84
CA GLU A 45 -20.41 15.43 19.97
C GLU A 45 -21.29 16.47 20.66
N GLU A 46 -22.16 16.00 21.53
CA GLU A 46 -23.05 16.78 22.37
C GLU A 46 -22.29 17.81 23.23
N GLU A 47 -21.06 17.49 23.66
CA GLU A 47 -20.22 18.40 24.44
C GLU A 47 -19.68 19.58 23.62
N PHE A 48 -19.58 19.44 22.30
CA PHE A 48 -19.14 20.51 21.39
C PHE A 48 -20.27 21.45 20.98
N ILE A 49 -21.53 21.09 21.25
CA ILE A 49 -22.72 21.91 20.99
C ILE A 49 -23.39 22.43 22.26
N ASN A 50 -23.13 21.82 23.42
CA ASN A 50 -23.68 22.23 24.69
C ASN A 50 -23.11 23.61 25.11
N PRO A 51 -23.95 24.64 25.32
CA PRO A 51 -23.50 25.99 25.71
C PRO A 51 -22.63 26.04 26.97
N GLU A 52 -22.84 25.11 27.91
CA GLU A 52 -22.10 25.07 29.18
C GLU A 52 -20.69 24.49 29.00
N THR A 53 -20.54 23.46 28.15
CA THR A 53 -19.27 22.72 28.02
C THR A 53 -18.45 23.10 26.78
N LYS A 54 -19.10 23.58 25.72
CA LYS A 54 -18.44 24.04 24.48
C LYS A 54 -17.29 25.02 24.71
N PRO A 55 -17.39 26.05 25.58
CA PRO A 55 -16.27 26.98 25.81
C PRO A 55 -15.00 26.28 26.31
N TYR A 56 -15.14 25.17 27.05
CA TYR A 56 -14.01 24.37 27.52
C TYR A 56 -13.50 23.43 26.44
N MET A 57 -14.39 22.81 25.67
CA MET A 57 -14.02 21.97 24.53
C MET A 57 -13.20 22.76 23.52
N ASP A 58 -13.69 23.92 23.10
CA ASP A 58 -13.02 24.81 22.14
C ASP A 58 -11.63 25.24 22.65
N LYS A 59 -11.51 25.50 23.95
CA LYS A 59 -10.27 25.94 24.58
C LYS A 59 -9.21 24.84 24.63
N TYR A 60 -9.59 23.60 24.99
CA TYR A 60 -8.63 22.53 25.28
C TYR A 60 -8.36 21.57 24.13
N ILE A 61 -9.19 21.59 23.07
CA ILE A 61 -8.94 20.75 21.90
C ILE A 61 -7.78 21.25 21.02
N VAL A 62 -7.48 22.54 21.08
CA VAL A 62 -6.46 23.18 20.22
C VAL A 62 -5.07 23.05 20.84
N ARG A 63 -4.16 22.38 20.13
CA ARG A 63 -2.72 22.38 20.46
C ARG A 63 -1.91 23.38 19.65
N ASN A 64 -2.35 23.69 18.43
CA ASN A 64 -1.69 24.64 17.53
C ASN A 64 -2.58 25.87 17.35
N ALA A 65 -2.13 27.02 17.83
CA ALA A 65 -2.88 28.28 17.77
C ALA A 65 -3.19 28.77 16.33
N LYS A 66 -2.58 28.17 15.30
CA LYS A 66 -2.89 28.45 13.88
C LYS A 66 -4.13 27.69 13.38
N ILE A 67 -4.67 26.75 14.15
CA ILE A 67 -5.82 25.91 13.79
C ILE A 67 -7.01 26.33 14.64
N SER A 68 -8.19 26.48 14.02
CA SER A 68 -9.41 26.81 14.74
C SER A 68 -9.88 25.63 15.61
N PRO A 69 -10.60 25.86 16.72
CA PRO A 69 -11.18 24.77 17.50
C PRO A 69 -12.05 23.82 16.69
N GLU A 70 -12.85 24.37 15.78
CA GLU A 70 -13.72 23.62 14.86
C GLU A 70 -12.90 22.70 13.93
N ASP A 71 -11.82 23.21 13.32
CA ASP A 71 -10.97 22.39 12.45
C ASP A 71 -10.27 21.29 13.26
N SER A 72 -9.79 21.62 14.46
CA SER A 72 -9.17 20.65 15.36
C SER A 72 -10.15 19.53 15.73
N HIS A 73 -11.40 19.88 16.05
CA HIS A 73 -12.47 18.93 16.34
C HIS A 73 -12.77 18.02 15.15
N ARG A 74 -12.90 18.57 13.94
CA ARG A 74 -13.12 17.79 12.70
C ARG A 74 -11.97 16.83 12.40
N ILE A 75 -10.73 17.29 12.58
CA ILE A 75 -9.54 16.46 12.39
C ILE A 75 -9.56 15.29 13.38
N TRP A 76 -9.81 15.56 14.66
CA TRP A 76 -9.85 14.50 15.67
C TRP A 76 -11.02 13.53 15.48
N ARG A 77 -12.18 14.00 15.02
CA ARG A 77 -13.30 13.12 14.62
C ARG A 77 -12.93 12.20 13.45
N PHE A 78 -12.21 12.71 12.47
CA PHE A 78 -11.72 11.88 11.37
C PHE A 78 -10.72 10.83 11.87
N VAL A 79 -9.77 11.22 12.73
CA VAL A 79 -8.79 10.30 13.31
C VAL A 79 -9.49 9.23 14.17
N GLU A 80 -10.43 9.60 15.04
CA GLU A 80 -11.26 8.64 15.81
C GLU A 80 -11.97 7.65 14.89
N ASN A 81 -12.60 8.13 13.83
CA ASN A 81 -13.34 7.27 12.89
C ASN A 81 -12.40 6.28 12.17
N VAL A 82 -11.24 6.75 11.69
CA VAL A 82 -10.28 5.86 11.01
C VAL A 82 -9.60 4.91 12.00
N ALA A 83 -9.24 5.36 13.20
CA ALA A 83 -8.38 4.60 14.12
C ALA A 83 -9.13 3.70 15.12
N ALA A 84 -10.37 4.03 15.47
CA ALA A 84 -11.06 3.42 16.62
C ALA A 84 -12.53 3.02 16.36
N SER A 85 -13.04 3.17 15.15
CA SER A 85 -14.43 2.80 14.85
C SER A 85 -14.56 1.31 14.48
N PRO A 86 -15.79 0.77 14.39
CA PRO A 86 -16.00 -0.56 13.80
C PRO A 86 -15.44 -0.71 12.38
N MET A 87 -15.33 0.39 11.62
CA MET A 87 -14.71 0.38 10.30
C MET A 87 -13.21 0.09 10.36
N THR A 88 -12.52 0.51 11.42
CA THR A 88 -11.10 0.20 11.64
C THR A 88 -10.86 -1.31 11.66
N ALA A 89 -11.67 -2.05 12.42
CA ALA A 89 -11.56 -3.51 12.48
C ALA A 89 -11.77 -4.15 11.09
N TRP A 90 -12.73 -3.63 10.33
CA TRP A 90 -12.95 -4.06 8.95
C TRP A 90 -11.74 -3.74 8.06
N TYR A 91 -11.19 -2.52 8.09
CA TYR A 91 -10.02 -2.13 7.29
C TYR A 91 -8.81 -3.00 7.56
N LEU A 92 -8.53 -3.31 8.83
CA LEU A 92 -7.40 -4.15 9.21
C LEU A 92 -7.55 -5.56 8.64
N ILE A 93 -8.69 -6.21 8.87
CA ILE A 93 -8.92 -7.59 8.43
C ILE A 93 -9.04 -7.67 6.90
N ALA A 94 -9.79 -6.75 6.28
CA ALA A 94 -9.94 -6.67 4.84
C ALA A 94 -8.63 -6.30 4.14
N GLY A 95 -7.79 -5.47 4.76
CA GLY A 95 -6.45 -5.14 4.23
C GLY A 95 -5.52 -6.34 4.20
N VAL A 96 -5.60 -7.22 5.22
CA VAL A 96 -4.81 -8.46 5.26
C VAL A 96 -5.33 -9.51 4.28
N HIS A 97 -6.65 -9.69 4.22
CA HIS A 97 -7.27 -10.85 3.55
C HIS A 97 -7.99 -10.53 2.24
N GLY A 98 -8.12 -9.26 1.87
CA GLY A 98 -8.79 -8.82 0.65
C GLY A 98 -8.08 -9.38 -0.59
N GLY A 99 -8.76 -10.30 -1.28
CA GLY A 99 -8.20 -11.00 -2.44
C GLY A 99 -7.36 -12.23 -2.11
N GLY A 100 -7.10 -12.51 -0.82
CA GLY A 100 -6.26 -13.62 -0.34
C GLY A 100 -5.39 -13.22 0.84
N SER A 101 -5.06 -14.18 1.70
CA SER A 101 -4.06 -13.98 2.78
C SER A 101 -2.65 -13.81 2.20
N PRO A 102 -1.70 -13.12 2.87
CA PRO A 102 -0.40 -12.77 2.29
C PRO A 102 0.42 -13.89 1.65
N ILE A 103 0.24 -15.11 2.15
CA ILE A 103 0.86 -16.32 1.61
C ILE A 103 0.42 -16.64 0.17
N MET A 104 -0.82 -16.31 -0.22
CA MET A 104 -1.35 -16.63 -1.55
C MET A 104 -0.59 -15.91 -2.65
N GLU A 105 -0.21 -14.67 -2.43
CA GLU A 105 0.53 -13.85 -3.38
C GLU A 105 2.00 -14.23 -3.37
N THR A 106 2.52 -14.68 -2.23
CA THR A 106 3.85 -15.31 -2.18
C THR A 106 3.87 -16.55 -3.09
N ILE A 107 2.85 -17.41 -2.99
CA ILE A 107 2.68 -18.56 -3.89
C ILE A 107 2.57 -18.09 -5.34
N ALA A 108 1.71 -17.12 -5.65
CA ALA A 108 1.49 -16.61 -7.00
C ALA A 108 2.77 -16.03 -7.63
N LEU A 109 3.56 -15.28 -6.87
CA LEU A 109 4.85 -14.74 -7.32
C LEU A 109 5.86 -15.85 -7.61
N ASN A 110 5.89 -16.89 -6.78
CA ASN A 110 6.82 -18.00 -6.95
C ASN A 110 6.47 -18.90 -8.14
N ILE A 111 5.18 -19.03 -8.51
CA ILE A 111 4.76 -19.83 -9.69
C ILE A 111 5.38 -19.31 -10.99
N GLY A 112 5.48 -17.98 -11.15
CA GLY A 112 6.02 -17.34 -12.35
C GLY A 112 7.51 -17.00 -12.29
N TYR A 113 8.20 -17.34 -11.19
CA TYR A 113 9.58 -16.91 -10.98
C TYR A 113 10.59 -17.89 -11.57
N ASP A 114 11.47 -17.38 -12.44
CA ASP A 114 12.51 -18.17 -13.10
C ASP A 114 13.74 -18.34 -12.18
N TYR A 115 13.67 -19.31 -11.26
CA TYR A 115 14.77 -19.60 -10.33
C TYR A 115 16.03 -20.10 -11.04
N GLU A 116 15.88 -20.83 -12.15
CA GLU A 116 17.03 -21.36 -12.89
C GLU A 116 17.83 -20.24 -13.55
N ALA A 117 17.17 -19.23 -14.11
CA ALA A 117 17.86 -18.02 -14.59
C ALA A 117 18.68 -17.36 -13.46
N ARG A 118 18.14 -17.27 -12.24
CA ARG A 118 18.86 -16.69 -11.09
C ARG A 118 20.02 -17.56 -10.62
N LYS A 119 19.88 -18.87 -10.65
CA LYS A 119 21.00 -19.80 -10.36
C LYS A 119 22.12 -19.66 -11.38
N LYS A 120 21.80 -19.54 -12.68
CA LYS A 120 22.81 -19.31 -13.74
C LYS A 120 23.59 -18.02 -13.50
N VAL A 121 22.90 -16.93 -13.17
CA VAL A 121 23.55 -15.66 -12.80
C VAL A 121 24.48 -15.86 -11.60
N ALA A 122 24.02 -16.54 -10.54
CA ALA A 122 24.84 -16.79 -9.35
C ALA A 122 26.07 -17.68 -9.63
N ARG A 123 25.94 -18.70 -10.49
CA ARG A 123 27.04 -19.58 -10.89
C ARG A 123 28.08 -18.84 -11.73
N TYR A 124 27.63 -18.03 -12.67
CA TYR A 124 28.50 -17.18 -13.48
C TYR A 124 29.28 -16.18 -12.60
N LEU A 125 28.57 -15.43 -11.74
CA LEU A 125 29.22 -14.44 -10.85
C LEU A 125 30.17 -15.06 -9.82
N SER A 126 29.98 -16.34 -9.48
CA SER A 126 30.89 -17.08 -8.59
C SER A 126 32.02 -17.79 -9.34
N GLY A 127 32.10 -17.66 -10.67
CA GLY A 127 33.15 -18.28 -11.49
C GLY A 127 33.00 -19.79 -11.66
N ILE A 128 31.84 -20.36 -11.34
CA ILE A 128 31.53 -21.78 -11.58
C ILE A 128 31.26 -21.99 -13.08
N ASP A 129 30.56 -21.04 -13.71
CA ASP A 129 30.31 -21.04 -15.15
C ASP A 129 31.10 -19.87 -15.78
N GLU A 130 31.75 -20.12 -16.93
CA GLU A 130 32.58 -19.12 -17.62
C GLU A 130 31.76 -18.11 -18.42
N GLU A 131 30.54 -18.49 -18.82
CA GLU A 131 29.67 -17.68 -19.68
C GLU A 131 28.24 -17.60 -19.10
N LEU A 132 27.55 -16.51 -19.40
CA LEU A 132 26.16 -16.28 -19.02
C LEU A 132 25.35 -15.86 -20.25
N ASP A 133 24.44 -16.73 -20.68
CA ASP A 133 23.45 -16.40 -21.70
C ASP A 133 22.27 -15.62 -21.07
N GLN A 134 22.13 -14.36 -21.46
CA GLN A 134 21.04 -13.46 -21.06
C GLN A 134 20.13 -13.07 -22.22
N THR A 135 20.21 -13.75 -23.37
CA THR A 135 19.50 -13.36 -24.60
C THR A 135 17.99 -13.18 -24.36
N LYS A 136 17.37 -14.12 -23.64
CA LYS A 136 15.94 -14.06 -23.25
C LYS A 136 15.56 -12.80 -22.46
N ASP A 137 16.43 -12.33 -21.56
CA ASP A 137 16.17 -11.14 -20.75
C ASP A 137 16.43 -9.85 -21.55
N LEU A 138 17.42 -9.86 -22.44
CA LEU A 138 17.74 -8.75 -23.34
C LEU A 138 16.66 -8.52 -24.42
N GLU A 139 16.04 -9.59 -24.90
CA GLU A 139 14.93 -9.55 -25.86
C GLU A 139 13.59 -9.18 -25.21
N ARG A 140 13.51 -9.18 -23.87
CA ARG A 140 12.29 -8.84 -23.15
C ARG A 140 11.99 -7.34 -23.28
N GLY A 141 10.94 -7.00 -24.01
CA GLY A 141 10.42 -5.63 -24.04
C GLY A 141 9.90 -5.17 -22.68
N PRO A 142 9.96 -3.86 -22.36
CA PRO A 142 9.27 -3.30 -21.21
C PRO A 142 7.77 -3.42 -21.39
N THR A 143 7.04 -3.21 -20.30
CA THR A 143 5.58 -3.38 -20.22
C THR A 143 4.81 -2.40 -21.13
N PHE A 144 5.50 -1.54 -21.87
CA PHE A 144 4.97 -0.51 -22.78
C PHE A 144 5.62 -0.52 -24.18
N GLY A 145 6.11 -1.68 -24.66
CA GLY A 145 6.49 -1.86 -26.08
C GLY A 145 7.95 -1.56 -26.44
N CYS A 146 8.67 -0.67 -25.75
CA CYS A 146 10.00 -0.25 -26.22
C CYS A 146 11.17 -1.13 -25.74
N ASN A 147 11.58 -2.19 -26.45
CA ASN A 147 12.70 -3.02 -25.99
C ASN A 147 14.03 -2.21 -25.87
N LEU A 148 14.94 -2.61 -24.97
CA LEU A 148 16.21 -1.89 -24.71
C LEU A 148 17.23 -1.96 -25.88
N MET A 149 16.97 -2.80 -26.87
CA MET A 149 17.88 -3.16 -27.96
C MET A 149 17.44 -2.64 -29.34
N ARG A 150 16.18 -2.21 -29.50
CA ARG A 150 15.52 -1.83 -30.76
C ARG A 150 14.43 -0.81 -30.47
N GLU A 151 14.49 0.34 -31.16
CA GLU A 151 13.35 1.23 -31.30
C GLU A 151 12.27 0.50 -32.14
N GLU A 152 11.01 0.51 -31.70
CA GLU A 152 9.91 0.00 -32.54
C GLU A 152 9.67 1.00 -33.67
N GLU A 153 9.81 0.55 -34.93
CA GLU A 153 9.33 1.31 -36.08
C GLU A 153 7.81 1.48 -35.96
N PRO A 154 7.26 2.66 -36.29
CA PRO A 154 5.83 2.90 -36.20
C PRO A 154 5.06 1.86 -37.01
N PRO A 155 3.90 1.38 -36.54
CA PRO A 155 3.13 0.39 -37.26
C PRO A 155 2.78 0.92 -38.66
N ASP A 156 3.05 0.12 -39.70
CA ASP A 156 2.68 0.41 -41.07
C ASP A 156 1.18 0.76 -41.15
N GLU A 157 0.86 1.91 -41.76
CA GLU A 157 -0.50 2.46 -41.94
C GLU A 157 -1.45 1.56 -42.73
#